data_AF-A0A924C7U5-F1
#
_entry.id   AF-A0A924C7U5-F1
#
_cell.length_a   1.000
_cell.length_b   1.000
_cell.length_c   1.000
_cell.angle_alpha   90.00
_cell.angle_beta   90.00
_cell.angle_gamma   90.00
#
_symmetry.space_group_name_H-M   'P 1'
#
loop_
_entity.id
_entity.type
_entity.pdbx_description
1 polymer ?
#
loop_
_entity_poly.entity_id
_entity_poly.type
_entity_poly.pdbx_seq_one_letter_code
_entity_poly.pdbx_strand_id
1 'polypeptide(L)'
;MSSSVTYQDHIFNIHRNNEVVHEESIHALYNQFMQLAGNMHNSLPVFYILNYTKREYVCLTNGVYFVTSYDAEEFLENEGAERMIELVHKDDYKIFNEKLFSASSLFLQKTQQPEHHKYVFSFNYRLYKRNKTISNVWQSGTYLTSEKTGLPLYNIGVVLDISSIKTDTLISQTIEKIESLGNR
;
A
#
# COMPACT_ATOMS: atom_id res chain seq x y z
N MET A 1 8.17 -0.57 -25.83
CA MET A 1 9.16 -0.61 -24.74
C MET A 1 8.46 -0.09 -23.50
N SER A 2 8.34 -0.89 -22.44
CA SER A 2 7.79 -0.40 -21.16
C SER A 2 8.89 0.39 -20.46
N SER A 3 8.67 1.71 -20.30
CA SER A 3 9.55 2.59 -19.55
C SER A 3 9.36 2.37 -18.06
N SER A 4 10.45 2.44 -17.28
CA SER A 4 10.37 2.50 -15.81
C SER A 4 9.47 3.66 -15.40
N VAL A 5 8.49 3.38 -14.54
CA VAL A 5 7.55 4.37 -13.99
C VAL A 5 7.87 4.52 -12.51
N THR A 6 8.24 5.73 -12.07
CA THR A 6 8.42 6.02 -10.65
C THR A 6 7.05 6.13 -9.97
N TYR A 7 7.02 5.99 -8.64
CA TYR A 7 5.79 6.22 -7.88
C TYR A 7 5.24 7.64 -8.12
N GLN A 8 6.08 8.66 -8.08
CA GLN A 8 5.68 10.04 -8.31
C GLN A 8 5.12 10.26 -9.71
N ASP A 9 5.76 9.71 -10.75
CA ASP A 9 5.25 9.79 -12.13
C ASP A 9 3.88 9.11 -12.24
N HIS A 10 3.74 7.95 -11.61
CA HIS A 10 2.48 7.23 -11.61
C HIS A 10 1.36 8.08 -10.99
N ILE A 11 1.56 8.59 -9.78
CA ILE A 11 0.60 9.43 -9.05
C ILE A 11 0.27 10.73 -9.81
N PHE A 12 1.25 11.32 -10.49
CA PHE A 12 1.01 12.50 -11.33
C PHE A 12 0.15 12.16 -12.55
N ASN A 13 0.44 11.06 -13.24
CA ASN A 13 -0.21 10.70 -14.50
C ASN A 13 -1.62 10.12 -14.28
N ILE A 14 -1.80 9.24 -13.29
CA ILE A 14 -3.08 8.59 -13.03
C ILE A 14 -4.17 9.59 -12.63
N HIS A 15 -3.81 10.59 -11.83
CA HIS A 15 -4.71 11.65 -11.40
C HIS A 15 -5.28 12.45 -12.58
N ARG A 16 -4.52 12.56 -13.69
CA ARG A 16 -4.99 13.25 -14.91
C ARG A 16 -5.87 12.40 -15.80
N ASN A 17 -5.75 11.07 -15.70
CA ASN A 17 -6.43 10.15 -16.60
C ASN A 17 -7.83 9.75 -16.13
N ASN A 18 -8.23 10.10 -14.91
CA ASN A 18 -9.56 9.84 -14.33
C ASN A 18 -10.06 8.40 -14.56
N GLU A 19 -9.16 7.41 -14.50
CA GLU A 19 -9.56 6.01 -14.58
C GLU A 19 -10.23 5.59 -13.28
N VAL A 20 -11.40 4.96 -13.38
CA VAL A 20 -12.24 4.61 -12.23
C VAL A 20 -12.38 3.08 -12.18
N VAL A 21 -12.09 2.49 -11.02
CA VAL A 21 -12.49 1.11 -10.71
C VAL A 21 -13.96 1.11 -10.29
N HIS A 22 -14.69 0.02 -10.57
CA HIS A 22 -16.05 -0.16 -10.09
C HIS A 22 -16.17 0.10 -8.58
N GLU A 23 -16.84 1.19 -8.22
CA GLU A 23 -16.96 1.70 -6.85
C GLU A 23 -17.57 0.67 -5.88
N GLU A 24 -18.49 -0.18 -6.39
CA GLU A 24 -19.11 -1.27 -5.64
C GLU A 24 -18.10 -2.30 -5.10
N SER A 25 -17.08 -2.66 -5.88
CA SER A 25 -16.05 -3.60 -5.44
C SER A 25 -15.18 -3.03 -4.32
N ILE A 26 -14.90 -1.72 -4.37
CA ILE A 26 -14.15 -1.02 -3.33
C ILE A 26 -14.97 -0.92 -2.05
N HIS A 27 -16.28 -0.59 -2.15
CA HIS A 27 -17.17 -0.55 -0.99
C HIS A 27 -17.32 -1.90 -0.30
N ALA A 28 -17.40 -3.00 -1.06
CA ALA A 28 -17.44 -4.35 -0.47
C ALA A 28 -16.17 -4.66 0.33
N LEU A 29 -14.99 -4.33 -0.21
CA LEU A 29 -13.71 -4.52 0.46
C LEU A 29 -13.56 -3.62 1.70
N TYR A 30 -13.99 -2.36 1.60
CA TYR A 30 -14.05 -1.43 2.73
C TYR A 30 -14.88 -2.02 3.88
N ASN A 31 -16.09 -2.52 3.60
CA ASN A 31 -16.96 -3.09 4.62
C ASN A 31 -16.33 -4.30 5.31
N GLN A 32 -15.67 -5.19 4.54
CA GLN A 32 -14.96 -6.34 5.09
C GLN A 32 -13.81 -5.91 6.01
N PHE A 33 -13.01 -4.93 5.58
CA PHE A 33 -11.89 -4.42 6.37
C PHE A 33 -12.35 -3.74 7.65
N MET A 34 -13.40 -2.92 7.58
CA MET A 34 -13.97 -2.27 8.75
C MET A 34 -14.60 -3.27 9.72
N GLN A 35 -15.21 -4.34 9.22
CA GLN A 35 -15.72 -5.42 10.08
C GLN A 35 -14.59 -6.16 10.79
N LEU A 36 -13.50 -6.50 10.08
CA LEU A 36 -12.32 -7.14 10.68
C LEU A 36 -11.67 -6.21 11.72
N ALA A 37 -11.47 -4.94 11.37
CA ALA A 37 -10.86 -3.93 12.23
C ALA A 37 -11.70 -3.64 13.49
N GLY A 38 -13.03 -3.53 13.33
CA GLY A 38 -13.98 -3.34 14.43
C GLY A 38 -14.04 -4.52 15.41
N ASN A 39 -13.56 -5.70 15.01
CA ASN A 39 -13.40 -6.84 15.92
C ASN A 39 -12.00 -6.92 16.55
N MET A 40 -11.05 -6.12 16.05
CA MET A 40 -9.62 -6.16 16.38
C MET A 40 -9.15 -4.86 17.04
N HIS A 41 -9.96 -4.31 17.96
CA HIS A 41 -9.64 -3.08 18.68
C HIS A 41 -8.23 -3.13 19.29
N ASN A 42 -7.39 -2.14 18.96
CA ASN A 42 -6.03 -1.98 19.50
C ASN A 42 -5.07 -3.14 19.20
N SER A 43 -5.25 -3.86 18.09
CA SER A 43 -4.34 -4.93 17.66
C SER A 43 -3.82 -4.72 16.23
N LEU A 44 -2.63 -5.25 15.96
CA LEU A 44 -2.07 -5.33 14.61
C LEU A 44 -2.72 -6.49 13.83
N PRO A 45 -2.78 -6.44 12.49
CA PRO A 45 -2.18 -5.42 11.62
C PRO A 45 -2.98 -4.13 11.43
N VAL A 46 -2.31 -3.11 10.87
CA VAL A 46 -2.98 -1.98 10.22
C VAL A 46 -3.58 -2.50 8.91
N PHE A 47 -4.84 -2.23 8.64
CA PHE A 47 -5.44 -2.50 7.32
C PHE A 47 -5.64 -1.18 6.59
N TYR A 48 -5.42 -1.18 5.27
CA TYR A 48 -5.62 0.01 4.47
C TYR A 48 -6.10 -0.29 3.05
N ILE A 49 -6.80 0.69 2.48
CA ILE A 49 -7.13 0.79 1.06
C ILE A 49 -6.67 2.18 0.62
N LEU A 50 -5.65 2.24 -0.23
CA LEU A 50 -5.11 3.47 -0.78
C LEU A 50 -5.58 3.66 -2.23
N ASN A 51 -6.25 4.77 -2.51
CA ASN A 51 -6.69 5.16 -3.85
C ASN A 51 -5.65 6.07 -4.51
N TYR A 52 -4.94 5.56 -5.52
CA TYR A 52 -3.92 6.34 -6.22
C TYR A 52 -4.49 7.43 -7.14
N THR A 53 -5.74 7.28 -7.58
CA THR A 53 -6.40 8.27 -8.46
C THR A 53 -6.70 9.57 -7.72
N LYS A 54 -7.08 9.45 -6.44
CA LYS A 54 -7.42 10.58 -5.55
C LYS A 54 -6.33 10.90 -4.52
N ARG A 55 -5.29 10.05 -4.39
CA ARG A 55 -4.19 10.17 -3.42
C ARG A 55 -4.64 10.10 -1.96
N GLU A 56 -5.74 9.40 -1.70
CA GLU A 56 -6.37 9.34 -0.38
C GLU A 56 -6.51 7.90 0.09
N TYR A 57 -6.52 7.73 1.42
CA TYR A 57 -6.95 6.48 2.02
C TYR A 57 -8.47 6.39 1.99
N VAL A 58 -9.00 5.35 1.37
CA VAL A 58 -10.43 4.98 1.49
C VAL A 58 -10.67 4.28 2.83
N CYS A 59 -9.69 3.52 3.28
CA CYS A 59 -9.70 2.84 4.57
C CYS A 59 -8.30 2.96 5.17
N LEU A 60 -8.24 3.26 6.47
CA LEU A 60 -7.05 3.13 7.29
C LEU A 60 -7.52 2.82 8.72
N THR A 61 -7.07 1.71 9.29
CA THR A 61 -7.50 1.33 10.64
C THR A 61 -6.68 2.02 11.71
N ASN A 62 -7.25 2.18 12.91
CA ASN A 62 -6.57 2.78 14.07
C ASN A 62 -5.31 2.01 14.51
N GLY A 63 -5.06 0.81 13.98
CA GLY A 63 -3.77 0.13 14.13
C GLY A 63 -2.58 1.00 13.68
N VAL A 64 -2.80 1.99 12.79
CA VAL A 64 -1.78 2.93 12.34
C VAL A 64 -1.10 3.70 13.48
N TYR A 65 -1.80 3.87 14.61
CA TYR A 65 -1.24 4.48 15.81
C TYR A 65 0.00 3.73 16.33
N PHE A 66 0.03 2.39 16.22
CA PHE A 66 1.18 1.61 16.71
C PHE A 66 2.45 1.84 15.90
N VAL A 67 2.31 2.12 14.59
CA VAL A 67 3.45 2.31 13.68
C VAL A 67 3.82 3.79 13.48
N THR A 68 2.90 4.72 13.72
CA THR A 68 3.13 6.17 13.48
C THR A 68 2.94 7.06 14.71
N SER A 69 2.21 6.62 15.74
CA SER A 69 1.73 7.47 16.85
C SER A 69 0.86 8.66 16.39
N TYR A 70 0.18 8.50 15.26
CA TYR A 70 -0.91 9.34 14.76
C TYR A 70 -2.19 8.51 14.68
N ASP A 71 -3.33 9.15 14.87
CA ASP A 71 -4.63 8.50 14.72
C ASP A 71 -5.00 8.39 13.24
N ALA A 72 -5.82 7.40 12.88
CA ALA A 72 -6.18 7.17 11.48
C ALA A 72 -6.90 8.37 10.84
N GLU A 73 -7.75 9.05 11.63
CA GLU A 73 -8.49 10.26 11.24
C GLU A 73 -7.55 11.35 10.70
N GLU A 74 -6.35 11.51 11.29
CA GLU A 74 -5.39 12.52 10.85
C GLU A 74 -4.89 12.29 9.42
N PHE A 75 -4.82 11.03 8.97
CA PHE A 75 -4.49 10.69 7.59
C PHE A 75 -5.70 10.76 6.67
N LEU A 76 -6.89 10.41 7.17
CA LEU A 76 -8.12 10.45 6.38
C LEU A 76 -8.55 11.89 6.06
N GLU A 77 -8.28 12.85 6.95
CA GLU A 77 -8.70 14.25 6.81
C GLU A 77 -7.66 15.16 6.12
N ASN A 78 -6.35 14.87 6.20
CA ASN A 78 -5.27 15.78 5.78
C ASN A 78 -4.41 15.25 4.63
N GLU A 79 -4.86 15.40 3.37
CA GLU A 79 -4.10 15.06 2.15
C GLU A 79 -3.62 13.59 2.06
N GLY A 80 -4.17 12.70 2.90
CA GLY A 80 -4.13 11.26 2.69
C GLY A 80 -2.72 10.66 2.66
N ALA A 81 -2.35 10.19 1.47
CA ALA A 81 -1.10 9.49 1.21
C ALA A 81 0.12 10.39 1.34
N GLU A 82 -0.01 11.70 1.10
CA GLU A 82 1.11 12.64 1.16
C GLU A 82 1.64 12.75 2.58
N ARG A 83 0.74 12.80 3.58
CA ARG A 83 1.12 12.76 4.98
C ARG A 83 1.89 11.50 5.36
N MET A 84 1.49 10.33 4.86
CA MET A 84 2.23 9.08 5.13
C MET A 84 3.63 9.13 4.53
N ILE A 85 3.79 9.68 3.32
CA ILE A 85 5.09 9.82 2.65
C ILE A 85 6.04 10.68 3.47
N GLU A 86 5.57 11.74 4.12
CA GLU A 86 6.40 12.57 5.02
C GLU A 86 6.97 11.79 6.20
N LEU A 87 6.28 10.74 6.65
CA LEU A 87 6.74 9.88 7.74
C LEU A 87 7.74 8.82 7.25
N VAL A 88 7.77 8.49 5.97
CA VAL A 88 8.74 7.52 5.43
C VAL A 88 10.16 8.07 5.51
N HIS A 89 11.10 7.26 5.98
CA HIS A 89 12.51 7.62 5.97
C HIS A 89 12.95 7.97 4.54
N LYS A 90 13.58 9.14 4.35
CA LYS A 90 13.84 9.71 3.01
C LYS A 90 14.59 8.77 2.07
N ASP A 91 15.60 8.07 2.56
CA ASP A 91 16.35 7.09 1.76
C ASP A 91 15.48 5.90 1.34
N ASP A 92 14.58 5.45 2.21
CA ASP A 92 13.68 4.33 1.94
C ASP A 92 12.61 4.77 0.94
N TYR A 93 12.09 6.01 1.07
CA TYR A 93 11.17 6.58 0.10
C TYR A 93 11.80 6.70 -1.29
N LYS A 94 13.07 7.14 -1.38
CA LYS A 94 13.79 7.18 -2.66
C LYS A 94 13.86 5.79 -3.30
N ILE A 95 14.21 4.77 -2.52
CA ILE A 95 14.25 3.37 -2.99
C ILE A 95 12.86 2.90 -3.42
N PHE A 96 11.82 3.20 -2.63
CA PHE A 96 10.44 2.88 -2.98
C PHE A 96 10.04 3.51 -4.32
N ASN A 97 10.24 4.83 -4.45
CA ASN A 97 9.86 5.62 -5.61
C ASN A 97 10.56 5.15 -6.90
N GLU A 98 11.88 4.98 -6.83
CA GLU A 98 12.71 4.73 -8.01
C GLU A 98 12.84 3.22 -8.34
N LYS A 99 12.76 2.34 -7.35
CA LYS A 99 13.06 0.91 -7.52
C LYS A 99 11.86 0.02 -7.24
N LEU A 100 11.31 0.05 -6.03
CA LEU A 100 10.30 -0.95 -5.62
C LEU A 100 9.00 -0.79 -6.40
N PHE A 101 8.50 0.43 -6.51
CA PHE A 101 7.28 0.73 -7.25
C PHE A 101 7.47 0.48 -8.75
N SER A 102 8.62 0.89 -9.30
CA SER A 102 8.95 0.62 -10.70
C SER A 102 9.02 -0.88 -10.98
N ALA A 103 9.64 -1.68 -10.11
CA ALA A 103 9.73 -3.12 -10.28
C ALA A 103 8.33 -3.77 -10.26
N SER A 104 7.47 -3.34 -9.32
CA SER A 104 6.09 -3.83 -9.22
C SER A 104 5.28 -3.47 -10.46
N SER A 105 5.38 -2.23 -10.92
CA SER A 105 4.67 -1.74 -12.11
C SER A 105 5.13 -2.47 -13.38
N LEU A 106 6.43 -2.70 -13.53
CA LEU A 106 6.97 -3.48 -14.66
C LEU A 106 6.50 -4.93 -14.65
N PHE A 107 6.39 -5.54 -13.46
CA PHE A 107 5.86 -6.89 -13.31
C PHE A 107 4.37 -6.95 -13.71
N LEU A 108 3.56 -6.01 -13.21
CA LEU A 108 2.13 -5.92 -13.55
C LEU A 108 1.93 -5.68 -15.04
N GLN A 109 2.65 -4.75 -15.66
CA GLN A 109 2.53 -4.50 -17.11
C GLN A 109 2.90 -5.69 -18.00
N LYS A 110 3.72 -6.62 -17.50
CA LYS A 110 4.10 -7.86 -18.21
C LYS A 110 3.16 -9.02 -17.91
N THR A 111 2.30 -8.89 -16.91
CA THR A 111 1.33 -9.88 -16.48
C THR A 111 -0.02 -9.52 -17.07
N GLN A 112 -0.84 -10.50 -17.42
CA GLN A 112 -2.21 -10.21 -17.88
C GLN A 112 -3.02 -9.67 -16.70
N GLN A 113 -3.74 -8.56 -16.90
CA GLN A 113 -4.48 -7.89 -15.83
C GLN A 113 -5.40 -8.83 -15.03
N PRO A 114 -6.13 -9.77 -15.65
CA PRO A 114 -6.96 -10.73 -14.92
C PRO A 114 -6.19 -11.62 -13.95
N GLU A 115 -4.87 -11.77 -14.11
CA GLU A 115 -4.01 -12.56 -13.21
C GLU A 115 -3.45 -11.76 -12.03
N HIS A 116 -3.59 -10.43 -12.01
CA HIS A 116 -2.95 -9.57 -11.00
C HIS A 116 -3.38 -9.89 -9.57
N HIS A 117 -4.64 -10.29 -9.37
CA HIS A 117 -5.16 -10.69 -8.07
C HIS A 117 -4.47 -11.94 -7.47
N LYS A 118 -3.73 -12.69 -8.28
CA LYS A 118 -2.97 -13.88 -7.86
C LYS A 118 -1.59 -13.54 -7.32
N TYR A 119 -1.24 -12.27 -7.18
CA TYR A 119 0.06 -11.85 -6.70
C TYR A 119 -0.03 -10.94 -5.48
N VAL A 120 0.77 -11.24 -4.47
CA VAL A 120 0.97 -10.44 -3.27
C VAL A 120 2.34 -9.78 -3.35
N PHE A 121 2.36 -8.47 -3.13
CA PHE A 121 3.55 -7.64 -3.13
C PHE A 121 3.85 -7.28 -1.70
N SER A 122 5.08 -7.51 -1.26
CA SER A 122 5.49 -7.14 0.08
C SER A 122 6.85 -6.44 0.08
N PHE A 123 7.03 -5.53 1.03
CA PHE A 123 8.33 -4.89 1.27
C PHE A 123 8.38 -4.29 2.69
N ASN A 124 9.59 -3.99 3.14
CA ASN A 124 9.79 -3.32 4.42
C ASN A 124 10.42 -1.94 4.26
N TYR A 125 10.15 -1.04 5.20
CA TYR A 125 10.71 0.32 5.23
C TYR A 125 10.62 0.92 6.65
N ARG A 126 11.25 2.07 6.83
CA ARG A 126 11.24 2.81 8.10
C ARG A 126 10.24 3.96 8.07
N LEU A 127 9.52 4.12 9.17
CA LEU A 127 8.61 5.24 9.45
C LEU A 127 9.09 6.02 10.68
N TYR A 128 9.04 7.34 10.61
CA TYR A 128 9.13 8.22 11.76
C TYR A 128 7.78 8.28 12.48
N LYS A 129 7.79 8.01 13.78
CA LYS A 129 6.64 8.25 14.65
C LYS A 129 6.53 9.73 15.01
N ARG A 130 5.36 10.14 15.50
CA ARG A 130 5.14 11.49 16.07
C ARG A 130 6.19 11.86 17.12
N ASN A 131 6.59 10.91 17.96
CA ASN A 131 7.60 11.10 19.00
C ASN A 131 9.06 11.07 18.47
N LYS A 132 9.26 11.08 17.15
CA LYS A 132 10.55 11.04 16.44
C LYS A 132 11.33 9.72 16.57
N THR A 133 10.76 8.68 17.19
CA THR A 133 11.33 7.33 17.12
C THR A 133 11.04 6.70 15.74
N ILE A 134 11.73 5.60 15.41
CA ILE A 134 11.58 4.90 14.13
C ILE A 134 10.89 3.56 14.38
N SER A 135 9.88 3.25 13.56
CA SER A 135 9.40 1.87 13.37
C SER A 135 9.98 1.28 12.09
N ASN A 136 10.43 0.04 12.17
CA ASN A 136 10.56 -0.81 10.99
C ASN A 136 9.21 -1.45 10.72
N VAL A 137 8.67 -1.24 9.53
CA VAL A 137 7.38 -1.81 9.13
C VAL A 137 7.52 -2.75 7.95
N TRP A 138 6.67 -3.76 7.91
CA TRP A 138 6.43 -4.60 6.74
C TRP A 138 5.05 -4.31 6.18
N GLN A 139 4.98 -4.02 4.89
CA GLN A 139 3.76 -3.79 4.16
C GLN A 139 3.56 -4.94 3.18
N SER A 140 2.33 -5.46 3.11
CA SER A 140 1.97 -6.55 2.21
C SER A 140 0.56 -6.37 1.67
N GLY A 141 0.38 -6.57 0.37
CA GLY A 141 -0.91 -6.34 -0.26
C GLY A 141 -0.95 -6.65 -1.73
N THR A 142 -2.09 -6.34 -2.35
CA THR A 142 -2.34 -6.52 -3.76
C THR A 142 -2.64 -5.18 -4.42
N TYR A 143 -2.61 -5.16 -5.75
CA TYR A 143 -3.01 -4.00 -6.53
C TYR A 143 -4.27 -4.31 -7.32
N LEU A 144 -5.25 -3.40 -7.25
CA LEU A 144 -6.26 -3.30 -8.29
C LEU A 144 -5.70 -2.39 -9.38
N THR A 145 -5.83 -2.80 -10.63
CA THR A 145 -5.06 -2.21 -11.73
C THR A 145 -5.95 -1.89 -12.92
N SER A 146 -5.51 -0.92 -13.71
CA SER A 146 -6.13 -0.51 -14.97
C SER A 146 -6.17 -1.65 -15.97
N GLU A 147 -7.35 -1.93 -16.54
CA GLU A 147 -7.48 -2.86 -17.66
C GLU A 147 -6.73 -2.39 -18.91
N LYS A 148 -6.55 -1.07 -19.07
CA LYS A 148 -5.90 -0.47 -20.24
C LYS A 148 -4.38 -0.49 -20.12
N THR A 149 -3.85 -0.16 -18.95
CA THR A 149 -2.41 0.11 -18.77
C THR A 149 -1.71 -0.93 -17.90
N GLY A 150 -2.46 -1.76 -17.16
CA GLY A 150 -1.92 -2.67 -16.15
C GLY A 150 -1.32 -1.98 -14.92
N LEU A 151 -1.38 -0.64 -14.84
CA LEU A 151 -0.82 0.11 -13.72
C LEU A 151 -1.76 0.11 -12.50
N PRO A 152 -1.21 0.23 -11.28
CA PRO A 152 -2.01 0.34 -10.05
C PRO A 152 -3.06 1.45 -10.10
N LEU A 153 -4.26 1.19 -9.59
CA LEU A 153 -5.30 2.19 -9.31
C LEU A 153 -5.56 2.27 -7.80
N TYR A 154 -5.52 1.11 -7.14
CA TYR A 154 -5.60 0.99 -5.69
C TYR A 154 -4.53 0.04 -5.18
N ASN A 155 -4.08 0.27 -3.96
CA ASN A 155 -3.32 -0.70 -3.19
C ASN A 155 -4.08 -1.08 -1.93
N ILE A 156 -4.22 -2.38 -1.71
CA ILE A 156 -5.04 -2.95 -0.63
C ILE A 156 -4.13 -3.88 0.15
N GLY A 157 -4.03 -3.68 1.45
CA GLY A 157 -3.08 -4.47 2.20
C GLY A 157 -3.08 -4.22 3.69
N VAL A 158 -2.00 -4.72 4.28
CA VAL A 158 -1.71 -4.64 5.70
C VAL A 158 -0.34 -4.06 5.96
N VAL A 159 -0.18 -3.43 7.12
CA VAL A 159 1.11 -3.01 7.66
C VAL A 159 1.30 -3.61 9.06
N LEU A 160 2.51 -4.12 9.31
CA LEU A 160 2.94 -4.67 10.59
C LEU A 160 4.18 -3.96 11.10
N ASP A 161 4.21 -3.65 12.40
CA ASP A 161 5.46 -3.26 13.07
C ASP A 161 6.33 -4.52 13.23
N ILE A 162 7.55 -4.48 12.67
CA ILE A 162 8.53 -5.56 12.73
C ILE A 162 9.81 -5.11 13.47
N SER A 163 9.76 -4.01 14.23
CA SER A 163 10.92 -3.43 14.91
C SER A 163 11.56 -4.37 15.94
N SER A 164 10.81 -5.32 16.49
CA SER A 164 11.31 -6.31 17.43
C SER A 164 12.19 -7.39 16.79
N ILE A 165 12.03 -7.63 15.49
CA ILE A 165 12.72 -8.71 14.77
C ILE A 165 13.65 -8.19 13.66
N LYS A 166 13.46 -6.94 13.23
CA LYS A 166 14.27 -6.30 12.19
C LYS A 166 15.12 -5.17 12.78
N THR A 167 16.43 -5.34 12.71
CA THR A 167 17.42 -4.39 13.24
C THR A 167 18.35 -3.80 12.19
N ASP A 168 18.43 -4.41 10.99
CA ASP A 168 19.19 -3.88 9.86
C ASP A 168 18.39 -2.86 9.02
N THR A 169 19.07 -2.22 8.07
CA THR A 169 18.48 -1.24 7.14
C THR A 169 18.21 -1.82 5.75
N LEU A 170 18.25 -3.15 5.58
CA LEU A 170 18.04 -3.78 4.28
C LEU A 170 16.56 -3.68 3.90
N ILE A 171 16.27 -3.23 2.68
CA ILE A 171 14.93 -3.31 2.12
C ILE A 171 14.83 -4.60 1.32
N SER A 172 13.93 -5.49 1.74
CA SER A 172 13.54 -6.67 0.97
C SER A 172 12.21 -6.39 0.29
N GLN A 173 12.07 -6.82 -0.96
CA GLN A 173 10.81 -6.81 -1.70
C GLN A 173 10.53 -8.22 -2.21
N THR A 174 9.31 -8.68 -2.05
CA THR A 174 8.82 -9.93 -2.65
C THR A 174 7.61 -9.68 -3.53
N ILE A 175 7.49 -10.50 -4.56
CA ILE A 175 6.30 -10.62 -5.40
C ILE A 175 5.99 -12.11 -5.45
N GLU A 176 4.95 -12.52 -4.74
CA GLU A 176 4.63 -13.93 -4.51
C GLU A 176 3.32 -14.26 -5.20
N LYS A 177 3.33 -15.35 -5.98
CA LYS A 177 2.09 -15.88 -6.54
C LYS A 177 1.36 -16.63 -5.44
N ILE A 178 0.15 -16.20 -5.11
CA ILE A 178 -0.73 -16.96 -4.24
C ILE A 178 -1.36 -18.08 -5.07
N GLU A 179 -1.15 -19.31 -4.63
CA GLU A 179 -1.94 -20.43 -5.12
C GLU A 179 -3.39 -20.19 -4.68
N SER A 180 -4.36 -20.54 -5.53
CA SER A 180 -5.75 -20.50 -5.11
C SER A 180 -5.85 -21.24 -3.78
N LEU A 181 -6.41 -20.59 -2.76
CA LEU A 181 -6.91 -21.28 -1.58
C LEU A 181 -7.95 -22.26 -2.12
N GLY A 182 -7.52 -23.50 -2.40
CA GLY A 182 -8.43 -24.56 -2.81
C GLY A 182 -9.52 -24.61 -1.76
N ASN A 183 -10.78 -24.58 -2.18
CA ASN A 183 -11.96 -24.58 -1.32
C ASN A 183 -11.72 -25.46 -0.09
N ARG A 184 -11.46 -24.83 1.07
CA ARG A 184 -11.45 -25.50 2.37
C ARG A 184 -12.81 -25.34 3.00
#